data_AF-A0A2W4Y7S7-F1
#
_entry.id   AF-A0A2W4Y7S7-F1
#
_cell.length_a   1.000
_cell.length_b   1.000
_cell.length_c   1.000
_cell.angle_alpha   90.00
_cell.angle_beta   90.00
_cell.angle_gamma   90.00
#
_symmetry.space_group_name_H-M   'P 1'
#
loop_
_entity.id
_entity.type
_entity.pdbx_description
1 polymer ?
#
loop_
_entity_poly.entity_id
_entity_poly.type
_entity_poly.pdbx_seq_one_letter_code
_entity_poly.pdbx_strand_id
1 'polypeptide(L)'
;MRTARIKRIGEKWDFLSEADLEDFVWENLLQLLQLQPLAKQHSSDDRNRFDILGLSQDKSLSIIELKLGIDDGIVSQLTRYHESAKNRNSFTESADSEKTISLIAIGNDFHKNSLIDAKYSHLKFRFLNYKINSFRGRLYFQLLDHLSGKKISACLIEASEIDSQECPPPSRTLRKLLGCCSDKDAATLLDIRSRILAFDHRIQEVSKQNSVALHRGKSLPVAEFKYDKEKEETFLYLFLPFQKSRGRRLISRIKAKIWLSGQNVTDIGFVFHPRMNPITHKEWIQGKKFCQEKTVIRAWIKHGVLSSEEDLKMPGKRRYLLGNYNWVTAEGGLALPAKKYEDHLKLYNILPKSATCQTVYDIADLALNEFAKKARS
;
A
#
# COMPACT_ATOMS: atom_id res chain seq x y z
N MET A 1 2.96 32.10 -3.41
CA MET A 1 2.82 30.78 -2.78
C MET A 1 2.70 29.76 -3.87
N ARG A 2 3.56 28.74 -3.85
CA ARG A 2 3.43 27.62 -4.78
C ARG A 2 2.34 26.71 -4.23
N THR A 3 1.37 26.36 -5.05
CA THR A 3 0.27 25.52 -4.60
C THR A 3 0.78 24.12 -4.26
N ALA A 4 0.52 23.66 -3.04
CA ALA A 4 1.03 22.37 -2.58
C ALA A 4 0.40 21.22 -3.37
N ARG A 5 1.22 20.29 -3.86
CA ARG A 5 0.76 19.13 -4.62
C ARG A 5 0.49 17.96 -3.70
N ILE A 6 -0.78 17.70 -3.48
CA ILE A 6 -1.28 16.65 -2.60
C ILE A 6 -2.05 15.60 -3.42
N LYS A 7 -2.09 14.39 -2.88
CA LYS A 7 -2.85 13.26 -3.41
C LYS A 7 -3.73 12.66 -2.33
N ARG A 8 -4.83 12.06 -2.76
CA ARG A 8 -5.70 11.27 -1.91
C ARG A 8 -5.33 9.79 -2.02
N ILE A 9 -5.08 9.14 -0.88
CA ILE A 9 -4.83 7.70 -0.76
C ILE A 9 -5.93 7.12 0.12
N GLY A 10 -6.98 6.58 -0.51
CA GLY A 10 -8.20 6.15 0.18
C GLY A 10 -8.91 7.35 0.83
N GLU A 11 -9.01 7.34 2.16
CA GLU A 11 -9.58 8.45 2.94
C GLU A 11 -8.53 9.45 3.46
N LYS A 12 -7.24 9.19 3.21
CA LYS A 12 -6.14 10.02 3.71
C LYS A 12 -5.59 10.92 2.62
N TRP A 13 -5.03 12.05 3.05
CA TRP A 13 -4.30 12.98 2.19
C TRP A 13 -2.80 12.86 2.48
N ASP A 14 -2.00 12.96 1.43
CA ASP A 14 -0.55 12.97 1.53
C ASP A 14 0.05 13.85 0.43
N PHE A 15 1.33 14.20 0.53
CA PHE A 15 2.04 14.88 -0.56
C PHE A 15 2.34 13.92 -1.71
N LEU A 16 2.41 14.46 -2.92
CA LEU A 16 2.70 13.67 -4.11
C LEU A 16 4.13 13.12 -4.11
N SER A 17 5.11 13.90 -3.62
CA SER A 17 6.53 13.55 -3.53
C SER A 17 7.24 14.20 -2.34
N GLU A 18 8.45 13.73 -1.99
CA GLU A 18 9.28 14.33 -0.92
C GLU A 18 9.61 15.78 -1.24
N ALA A 19 9.86 16.11 -2.51
CA ALA A 19 10.06 17.48 -2.96
C ALA A 19 8.82 18.37 -2.74
N ASP A 20 7.60 17.84 -2.85
CA ASP A 20 6.38 18.60 -2.57
C ASP A 20 6.19 18.86 -1.07
N LEU A 21 6.53 17.87 -0.23
CA LEU A 21 6.56 18.05 1.23
C LEU A 21 7.62 19.09 1.61
N GLU A 22 8.80 19.02 1.01
CA GLU A 22 9.90 19.94 1.26
C GLU A 22 9.59 21.37 0.84
N ASP A 23 9.09 21.58 -0.38
CA ASP A 23 8.63 22.88 -0.85
C ASP A 23 7.60 23.47 0.13
N PHE A 24 6.64 22.66 0.57
CA PHE A 24 5.63 23.09 1.52
C PHE A 24 6.21 23.45 2.90
N VAL A 25 7.08 22.61 3.47
CA VAL A 25 7.70 22.87 4.78
C VAL A 25 8.59 24.10 4.71
N TRP A 26 9.35 24.27 3.63
CA TRP A 26 10.21 25.43 3.39
C TRP A 26 9.42 26.74 3.38
N GLU A 27 8.33 26.80 2.60
CA GLU A 27 7.49 27.99 2.50
C GLU A 27 6.79 28.35 3.81
N ASN A 28 6.59 27.37 4.70
CA ASN A 28 5.86 27.53 5.95
C ASN A 28 6.75 27.35 7.19
N LEU A 29 8.08 27.44 7.02
CA LEU A 29 9.03 27.07 8.07
C LEU A 29 8.88 27.91 9.34
N LEU A 30 8.65 29.22 9.17
CA LEU A 30 8.40 30.15 10.27
C LEU A 30 7.12 29.80 11.04
N GLN A 31 6.03 29.51 10.34
CA GLN A 31 4.76 29.15 10.97
C GLN A 31 4.83 27.77 11.66
N LEU A 32 5.51 26.81 11.04
CA LEU A 32 5.53 25.42 11.49
C LEU A 32 6.49 25.20 12.65
N LEU A 33 7.66 25.82 12.62
CA LEU A 33 8.77 25.55 13.55
C LEU A 33 9.36 26.80 14.20
N GLN A 34 8.88 28.01 13.86
CA GLN A 34 9.45 29.28 14.33
C GLN A 34 10.93 29.45 13.91
N LEU A 35 11.27 28.93 12.72
CA LEU A 35 12.60 29.02 12.14
C LEU A 35 12.58 29.92 10.90
N GLN A 36 13.58 30.79 10.77
CA GLN A 36 13.86 31.54 9.56
C GLN A 36 14.54 30.61 8.53
N PRO A 37 14.09 30.57 7.27
CA PRO A 37 14.73 29.77 6.23
C PRO A 37 16.17 30.25 5.99
N LEU A 38 17.15 29.33 6.02
CA LEU A 38 18.56 29.63 5.73
C LEU A 38 18.97 29.09 4.36
N ALA A 39 18.75 27.80 4.12
CA ALA A 39 19.03 27.17 2.82
C ALA A 39 18.18 25.93 2.59
N LYS A 40 17.90 25.63 1.33
CA LYS A 40 17.15 24.45 0.88
C LYS A 40 17.99 23.63 -0.10
N GLN A 41 17.98 22.31 0.00
CA GLN A 41 18.78 21.38 -0.83
C GLN A 41 20.27 21.77 -0.86
N HIS A 42 20.81 22.23 0.26
CA HIS A 42 22.18 22.70 0.34
C HIS A 42 23.13 21.50 0.33
N SER A 43 24.13 21.49 -0.55
CA SER A 43 25.19 20.48 -0.52
C SER A 43 26.32 20.97 0.36
N SER A 44 26.62 20.26 1.47
CA SER A 44 27.91 20.47 2.12
C SER A 44 29.02 19.85 1.31
N ASP A 45 28.83 18.69 0.69
CA ASP A 45 29.84 18.05 -0.17
C ASP A 45 29.16 17.24 -1.27
N ASP A 46 29.94 16.51 -2.07
CA ASP A 46 29.42 15.68 -3.17
C ASP A 46 28.49 14.54 -2.70
N ARG A 47 28.42 14.27 -1.38
CA ARG A 47 27.71 13.13 -0.79
C ARG A 47 26.60 13.52 0.18
N ASN A 48 26.65 14.72 0.76
CA ASN A 48 25.74 15.20 1.78
C ASN A 48 24.97 16.43 1.27
N ARG A 49 23.65 16.27 1.17
CA ARG A 49 22.73 17.33 0.76
C ARG A 49 21.64 17.47 1.82
N PHE A 50 21.64 18.57 2.54
CA PHE A 50 20.63 18.88 3.54
C PHE A 50 19.32 19.25 2.84
N ASP A 51 18.20 18.69 3.27
CA ASP A 51 16.89 19.08 2.74
C ASP A 51 16.59 20.54 3.08
N ILE A 52 16.54 20.87 4.38
CA ILE A 52 16.28 22.24 4.84
C ILE A 52 17.21 22.60 6.00
N LEU A 53 17.78 23.80 5.93
CA LEU A 53 18.46 24.49 7.01
C LEU A 53 17.63 25.69 7.44
N GLY A 54 17.46 25.87 8.75
CA GLY A 54 16.76 27.01 9.34
C GLY A 54 17.48 27.57 10.56
N LEU A 55 17.20 28.83 10.88
CA LEU A 55 17.72 29.51 12.07
C LEU A 55 16.59 29.84 13.02
N SER A 56 16.76 29.51 14.29
CA SER A 56 15.88 30.02 15.34
C SER A 56 16.08 31.52 15.55
N GLN A 57 15.18 32.16 16.30
CA GLN A 57 15.31 33.58 16.67
C GLN A 57 16.63 33.89 17.38
N ASP A 58 17.17 32.93 18.11
CA ASP A 58 18.44 33.05 18.80
C ASP A 58 19.63 32.61 17.94
N LYS A 59 19.47 32.48 16.61
CA LYS A 59 20.50 32.10 15.64
C LYS A 59 21.10 30.70 15.83
N SER A 60 20.41 29.79 16.50
CA SER A 60 20.80 28.37 16.52
C SER A 60 20.44 27.70 15.19
N LEU A 61 21.36 26.92 14.64
CA LEU A 61 21.15 26.19 13.40
C LEU A 61 20.25 24.97 13.63
N SER A 62 19.25 24.81 12.79
CA SER A 62 18.40 23.62 12.71
C SER A 62 18.58 22.94 11.36
N ILE A 63 18.91 21.65 11.41
CA ILE A 63 18.99 20.77 10.25
C ILE A 63 17.71 19.93 10.23
N ILE A 64 16.98 19.99 9.12
CA ILE A 64 15.71 19.29 8.94
C ILE A 64 15.86 18.29 7.79
N GLU A 65 15.54 17.04 8.07
CA GLU A 65 15.46 15.94 7.10
C GLU A 65 14.00 15.49 6.97
N LEU A 66 13.54 15.32 5.72
CA LEU A 66 12.15 15.01 5.40
C LEU A 66 12.03 13.61 4.80
N LYS A 67 10.97 12.89 5.18
CA LYS A 67 10.62 11.59 4.58
C LYS A 67 9.12 11.44 4.40
N LEU A 68 8.69 10.99 3.20
CA LEU A 68 7.30 10.58 2.97
C LEU A 68 7.01 9.14 3.44
N GLY A 69 8.04 8.39 3.81
CA GLY A 69 7.92 7.00 4.22
C GLY A 69 8.76 6.68 5.44
N ILE A 70 8.65 5.43 5.88
CA ILE A 70 9.50 4.89 6.95
C ILE A 70 10.86 4.56 6.33
N ASP A 71 11.89 5.22 6.82
CA ASP A 71 13.30 5.02 6.47
C ASP A 71 14.07 4.67 7.74
N ASP A 72 15.03 3.75 7.66
CA ASP A 72 15.87 3.36 8.80
C ASP A 72 17.19 4.15 8.89
N GLY A 73 17.55 4.88 7.83
CA GLY A 73 18.79 5.65 7.70
C GLY A 73 18.71 7.11 8.18
N ILE A 74 17.54 7.61 8.58
CA ILE A 74 17.33 9.04 8.89
C ILE A 74 18.25 9.57 10.01
N VAL A 75 18.49 8.79 11.06
CA VAL A 75 19.41 9.18 12.15
C VAL A 75 20.85 9.19 11.67
N SER A 76 21.23 8.22 10.85
CA SER A 76 22.57 8.17 10.24
C SER A 76 22.80 9.37 9.32
N GLN A 77 21.79 9.75 8.51
CA GLN A 77 21.82 10.95 7.67
C GLN A 77 22.00 12.22 8.51
N LEU A 78 21.12 12.45 9.49
CA LEU A 78 21.20 13.63 10.37
C LEU A 78 22.52 13.69 11.15
N THR A 79 23.08 12.54 11.54
CA THR A 79 24.39 12.48 12.21
C THR A 79 25.52 12.93 11.28
N ARG A 80 25.54 12.47 10.03
CA ARG A 80 26.52 12.94 9.03
C ARG A 80 26.37 14.42 8.74
N TYR A 81 25.13 14.90 8.68
CA TYR A 81 24.82 16.31 8.44
C TYR A 81 25.28 17.19 9.60
N HIS A 82 25.05 16.76 10.83
CA HIS A 82 25.56 17.42 12.02
C HIS A 82 27.09 17.57 11.99
N GLU A 83 27.81 16.49 11.68
CA GLU A 83 29.27 16.52 11.57
C GLU A 83 29.74 17.44 10.44
N SER A 84 29.08 17.36 9.28
CA SER A 84 29.40 18.20 8.12
C SER A 84 29.17 19.70 8.38
N ALA A 85 28.10 20.04 9.11
CA ALA A 85 27.79 21.41 9.51
C ALA A 85 28.79 21.95 10.55
N LYS A 86 29.27 21.12 11.48
CA LYS A 86 30.29 21.53 12.47
C LYS A 86 31.65 21.80 11.83
N ASN A 87 32.05 20.98 10.85
CA ASN A 87 33.37 21.07 10.24
C ASN A 87 33.49 22.19 9.19
N ARG A 88 32.41 22.91 8.88
CA ARG A 88 32.40 23.95 7.86
C ARG A 88 31.96 25.30 8.43
N ASN A 89 32.81 26.31 8.26
CA ASN A 89 32.51 27.73 8.54
C ASN A 89 31.45 28.34 7.59
N SER A 90 30.82 27.56 6.71
CA SER A 90 29.90 28.06 5.69
C SER A 90 28.65 28.75 6.26
N PHE A 91 28.32 28.48 7.53
CA PHE A 91 27.13 29.02 8.18
C PHE A 91 27.44 29.99 9.32
N THR A 92 28.72 30.22 9.65
CA THR A 92 29.14 31.01 10.83
C THR A 92 28.85 32.49 10.72
N GLU A 93 28.61 33.01 9.49
CA GLU A 93 28.18 34.40 9.31
C GLU A 93 26.71 34.62 9.74
N SER A 94 25.89 33.57 9.72
CA SER A 94 24.45 33.65 10.01
C SER A 94 24.03 32.90 11.29
N ALA A 95 24.73 31.81 11.63
CA ALA A 95 24.50 30.98 12.80
C ALA A 95 25.54 31.26 13.89
N ASP A 96 25.10 31.18 15.15
CA ASP A 96 26.00 31.24 16.29
C ASP A 96 26.69 29.88 16.50
N SER A 97 28.02 29.84 16.32
CA SER A 97 28.83 28.62 16.38
C SER A 97 28.91 28.00 17.77
N GLU A 98 28.61 28.75 18.83
CA GLU A 98 28.60 28.21 20.19
C GLU A 98 27.30 27.47 20.52
N LYS A 99 26.26 27.63 19.71
CA LYS A 99 24.95 27.03 19.95
C LYS A 99 24.86 25.60 19.44
N THR A 100 24.07 24.80 20.16
CA THR A 100 23.81 23.41 19.78
C THR A 100 22.97 23.36 18.51
N ILE A 101 23.42 22.59 17.52
CA ILE A 101 22.67 22.34 16.29
C ILE A 101 21.46 21.45 16.60
N SER A 102 20.26 21.91 16.22
CA SER A 102 19.03 21.12 16.35
C SER A 102 18.90 20.16 15.17
N LEU A 103 18.64 18.88 15.44
CA LEU A 103 18.43 17.86 14.41
C LEU A 103 16.95 17.47 14.42
N ILE A 104 16.26 17.73 13.32
CA ILE A 104 14.81 17.55 13.21
C ILE A 104 14.53 16.57 12.07
N ALA A 105 13.79 15.51 12.38
CA ALA A 105 13.26 14.57 11.41
C ALA A 105 11.76 14.80 11.27
N ILE A 106 11.27 15.00 10.05
CA ILE A 106 9.84 15.16 9.77
C ILE A 106 9.40 14.05 8.81
N GLY A 107 8.42 13.25 9.23
CA GLY A 107 7.86 12.19 8.39
C GLY A 107 6.48 11.74 8.84
N ASN A 108 5.88 10.78 8.14
CA ASN A 108 4.57 10.25 8.56
C ASN A 108 4.68 9.24 9.70
N ASP A 109 5.80 8.52 9.79
CA ASP A 109 6.16 7.58 10.86
C ASP A 109 7.67 7.30 10.81
N PHE A 110 8.25 6.68 11.85
CA PHE A 110 9.68 6.42 11.94
C PHE A 110 10.00 4.95 12.22
N HIS A 111 11.11 4.46 11.64
CA HIS A 111 11.51 3.08 11.84
C HIS A 111 11.99 2.86 13.28
N LYS A 112 11.68 1.68 13.84
CA LYS A 112 12.10 1.33 15.21
C LYS A 112 13.62 1.42 15.40
N ASN A 113 14.40 1.07 14.39
CA ASN A 113 15.86 1.15 14.46
C ASN A 113 16.33 2.59 14.59
N SER A 114 15.77 3.52 13.80
CA SER A 114 16.11 4.94 13.92
C SER A 114 15.79 5.49 15.31
N LEU A 115 14.69 5.07 15.92
CA LEU A 115 14.36 5.46 17.30
C LEU A 115 15.36 4.89 18.32
N ILE A 116 15.83 3.65 18.12
CA ILE A 116 16.87 3.03 18.95
C ILE A 116 18.20 3.78 18.77
N ASP A 117 18.61 4.05 17.54
CA ASP A 117 19.85 4.76 17.22
C ASP A 117 19.86 6.15 17.84
N ALA A 118 18.73 6.88 17.74
CA ALA A 118 18.59 8.17 18.40
C ALA A 118 18.65 8.07 19.93
N LYS A 119 18.04 7.03 20.53
CA LYS A 119 18.05 6.81 21.98
C LYS A 119 19.47 6.59 22.52
N TYR A 120 20.33 5.91 21.77
CA TYR A 120 21.71 5.60 22.17
C TYR A 120 22.74 6.57 21.59
N SER A 121 22.31 7.59 20.85
CA SER A 121 23.19 8.65 20.36
C SER A 121 23.40 9.73 21.42
N HIS A 122 24.57 10.39 21.36
CA HIS A 122 24.86 11.58 22.16
C HIS A 122 24.25 12.86 21.56
N LEU A 123 23.72 12.80 20.33
CA LEU A 123 23.05 13.90 19.66
C LEU A 123 21.56 13.95 20.02
N LYS A 124 20.99 15.15 20.07
CA LYS A 124 19.56 15.34 20.34
C LYS A 124 18.77 15.43 19.04
N PHE A 125 17.95 14.41 18.79
CA PHE A 125 17.04 14.36 17.65
C PHE A 125 15.61 14.70 18.06
N ARG A 126 14.91 15.45 17.21
CA ARG A 126 13.49 15.74 17.36
C ARG A 126 12.72 15.07 16.24
N PHE A 127 11.89 14.10 16.59
CA PHE A 127 11.05 13.38 15.64
C PHE A 127 9.65 14.00 15.60
N LEU A 128 9.25 14.48 14.44
CA LEU A 128 7.95 15.10 14.24
C LEU A 128 7.15 14.32 13.19
N ASN A 129 5.94 13.91 13.57
CA ASN A 129 5.00 13.38 12.59
C ASN A 129 4.23 14.50 11.92
N TYR A 130 4.05 14.40 10.60
CA TYR A 130 3.05 15.19 9.92
C TYR A 130 1.77 14.39 9.62
N LYS A 131 0.63 15.08 9.59
CA LYS A 131 -0.64 14.56 9.09
C LYS A 131 -1.35 15.64 8.28
N ILE A 132 -2.07 15.24 7.23
CA ILE A 132 -2.97 16.12 6.48
C ILE A 132 -4.40 15.74 6.83
N ASN A 133 -5.12 16.67 7.46
CA ASN A 133 -6.51 16.49 7.88
C ASN A 133 -7.42 17.45 7.12
N SER A 134 -8.62 16.99 6.76
CA SER A 134 -9.68 17.84 6.21
C SER A 134 -10.57 18.37 7.33
N PHE A 135 -10.80 19.68 7.35
CA PHE A 135 -11.77 20.32 8.24
C PHE A 135 -12.55 21.37 7.45
N ARG A 136 -13.88 21.21 7.40
CA ARG A 136 -14.80 22.10 6.64
C ARG A 136 -14.37 22.30 5.18
N GLY A 137 -13.95 21.22 4.51
CA GLY A 137 -13.54 21.24 3.11
C GLY A 137 -12.16 21.87 2.86
N ARG A 138 -11.41 22.22 3.90
CA ARG A 138 -10.05 22.74 3.80
C ARG A 138 -9.06 21.76 4.38
N LEU A 139 -7.86 21.71 3.79
CA LEU A 139 -6.81 20.78 4.20
C LEU A 139 -5.80 21.49 5.08
N TYR A 140 -5.40 20.81 6.16
CA TYR A 140 -4.46 21.32 7.14
C TYR A 140 -3.31 20.35 7.33
N PHE A 141 -2.09 20.85 7.15
CA PHE A 141 -0.88 20.16 7.56
C PHE A 141 -0.71 20.35 9.07
N GLN A 142 -0.56 19.26 9.81
CA GLN A 142 -0.39 19.28 11.26
C GLN A 142 0.93 18.60 11.62
N LEU A 143 1.76 19.28 12.42
CA LEU A 143 2.95 18.69 13.03
C LEU A 143 2.64 18.24 14.45
N LEU A 144 3.08 17.04 14.77
CA LEU A 144 2.91 16.36 16.03
C LEU A 144 4.28 15.90 16.52
N ASP A 145 4.54 16.01 17.82
CA ASP A 145 5.69 15.35 18.42
C ASP A 145 5.49 13.83 18.38
N HIS A 146 6.47 13.08 17.86
CA HIS A 146 6.33 11.65 17.63
C HIS A 146 6.15 10.85 18.93
N LEU A 147 6.85 11.25 20.00
CA LEU A 147 6.87 10.51 21.25
C LEU A 147 5.62 10.76 22.10
N SER A 148 5.18 12.01 22.18
CA SER A 148 4.04 12.42 23.00
C SER A 148 2.72 12.47 22.23
N GLY A 149 2.75 12.50 20.90
CA GLY A 149 1.59 12.75 20.06
C GLY A 149 1.04 14.19 20.17
N LYS A 150 1.72 15.07 20.90
CA LYS A 150 1.26 16.45 21.13
C LYS A 150 1.37 17.27 19.85
N LYS A 151 0.31 17.99 19.52
CA LYS A 151 0.31 18.96 18.41
C LYS A 151 1.34 20.07 18.68
N ILE A 152 2.26 20.25 17.74
CA ILE A 152 3.24 21.33 17.73
C ILE A 152 2.68 22.54 17.01
N SER A 153 2.21 22.35 15.78
CA SER A 153 1.71 23.43 14.93
C SER A 153 0.77 22.89 13.86
N ALA A 154 0.09 23.81 13.17
CA ALA A 154 -0.67 23.48 11.97
C ALA A 154 -0.66 24.65 11.00
N CYS A 155 -0.71 24.32 9.71
CA CYS A 155 -0.79 25.27 8.62
C CYS A 155 -1.90 24.87 7.66
N LEU A 156 -2.61 25.87 7.12
CA LEU A 156 -3.54 25.65 6.01
C LEU A 156 -2.72 25.24 4.78
N ILE A 157 -3.21 24.26 4.04
CA ILE A 157 -2.67 23.91 2.74
C ILE A 157 -3.53 24.62 1.70
N GLU A 158 -2.96 25.64 1.07
CA GLU A 158 -3.50 26.17 -0.18
C GLU A 158 -3.15 25.16 -1.28
N ALA A 159 -4.04 24.18 -1.45
CA ALA A 159 -3.92 23.14 -2.45
C ALA A 159 -4.91 23.39 -3.59
N SER A 160 -4.41 23.31 -4.81
CA SER A 160 -5.18 22.81 -5.93
C SER A 160 -5.17 21.30 -5.76
N GLU A 161 -6.34 20.69 -5.56
CA GLU A 161 -6.47 19.25 -5.76
C GLU A 161 -5.94 18.96 -7.16
N ILE A 162 -4.72 18.42 -7.23
CA ILE A 162 -4.29 17.78 -8.45
C ILE A 162 -5.03 16.46 -8.37
N ASP A 163 -6.16 16.42 -9.08
CA ASP A 163 -6.83 15.18 -9.37
C ASP A 163 -5.74 14.22 -9.84
N SER A 164 -5.56 13.17 -9.05
CA SER A 164 -4.41 12.26 -9.10
C SER A 164 -4.03 11.99 -10.55
N GLN A 165 -2.76 12.19 -10.93
CA GLN A 165 -2.16 11.86 -12.24
C GLN A 165 -3.21 11.42 -13.27
N GLU A 166 -3.57 12.28 -14.24
CA GLU A 166 -4.44 11.92 -15.36
C GLU A 166 -4.15 10.47 -15.75
N CYS A 167 -5.06 9.56 -15.37
CA CYS A 167 -4.73 8.15 -15.39
C CYS A 167 -4.46 7.83 -16.85
N PRO A 168 -3.23 7.40 -17.22
CA PRO A 168 -2.86 7.32 -18.62
C PRO A 168 -3.91 6.49 -19.35
N PRO A 169 -4.27 6.81 -20.60
CA PRO A 169 -5.36 6.11 -21.26
C PRO A 169 -5.10 4.59 -21.26
N PRO A 170 -6.14 3.75 -21.10
CA PRO A 170 -5.98 2.30 -21.08
C PRO A 170 -5.28 1.82 -22.36
N SER A 171 -4.40 0.82 -22.26
CA SER A 171 -3.74 0.29 -23.46
C SER A 171 -4.76 -0.24 -24.46
N ARG A 172 -4.34 -0.38 -25.73
CA ARG A 172 -5.16 -1.00 -26.77
C ARG A 172 -5.62 -2.41 -26.36
N THR A 173 -4.76 -3.16 -25.67
CA THR A 173 -5.06 -4.50 -25.16
C THR A 173 -6.15 -4.44 -24.10
N LEU A 174 -6.06 -3.49 -23.15
CA LEU A 174 -7.09 -3.31 -22.14
C LEU A 174 -8.42 -2.89 -22.77
N ARG A 175 -8.42 -1.93 -23.70
CA ARG A 175 -9.65 -1.53 -24.41
C ARG A 175 -10.31 -2.70 -25.13
N LYS A 176 -9.52 -3.59 -25.77
CA LYS A 176 -10.05 -4.82 -26.39
C LYS A 176 -10.66 -5.76 -25.37
N LEU A 177 -10.02 -5.93 -24.21
CA LEU A 177 -10.54 -6.75 -23.12
C LEU A 177 -11.86 -6.18 -22.57
N LEU A 178 -11.90 -4.87 -22.31
CA LEU A 178 -13.08 -4.17 -21.81
C LEU A 178 -14.25 -4.23 -22.79
N GLY A 179 -13.98 -4.25 -24.11
CA GLY A 179 -15.00 -4.45 -25.14
C GLY A 179 -15.65 -5.84 -25.13
N CYS A 180 -15.11 -6.80 -24.39
CA CYS A 180 -15.74 -8.11 -24.14
C CYS A 180 -16.50 -8.15 -22.82
N CYS A 181 -16.37 -7.14 -21.96
CA CYS A 181 -17.01 -7.09 -20.65
C CYS A 181 -18.41 -6.47 -20.73
N SER A 182 -19.23 -6.68 -19.70
CA SER A 182 -20.41 -5.85 -19.48
C SER A 182 -19.99 -4.41 -19.17
N ASP A 183 -20.84 -3.41 -19.47
CA ASP A 183 -20.55 -2.01 -19.18
C ASP A 183 -20.21 -1.78 -17.69
N LYS A 184 -20.90 -2.50 -16.80
CA LYS A 184 -20.66 -2.45 -15.35
C LYS A 184 -19.29 -3.00 -14.99
N ASP A 185 -18.90 -4.15 -15.53
CA ASP A 185 -17.59 -4.74 -15.24
C ASP A 185 -16.47 -3.91 -15.86
N ALA A 186 -16.67 -3.36 -17.06
CA ALA A 186 -15.72 -2.49 -17.73
C ALA A 186 -15.46 -1.21 -16.90
N ALA A 187 -16.52 -0.56 -16.43
CA ALA A 187 -16.42 0.61 -15.54
C ALA A 187 -15.71 0.26 -14.22
N THR A 188 -16.07 -0.86 -13.61
CA THR A 188 -15.41 -1.36 -12.39
C THR A 188 -13.91 -1.58 -12.60
N LEU A 189 -13.51 -2.25 -13.69
CA LEU A 189 -12.11 -2.52 -13.99
C LEU A 189 -11.31 -1.23 -14.23
N LEU A 190 -11.91 -0.24 -14.90
CA LEU A 190 -11.29 1.07 -15.11
C LEU A 190 -11.09 1.83 -13.80
N ASP A 191 -12.04 1.76 -12.87
CA ASP A 191 -11.88 2.39 -11.55
C ASP A 191 -10.79 1.71 -10.73
N ILE A 192 -10.78 0.36 -10.69
CA ILE A 192 -9.73 -0.42 -10.01
C ILE A 192 -8.36 -0.10 -10.59
N ARG A 193 -8.25 -0.04 -11.92
CA ARG A 193 -7.02 0.36 -12.60
C ARG A 193 -6.55 1.73 -12.14
N SER A 194 -7.44 2.70 -12.11
CA SER A 194 -7.13 4.08 -11.74
C SER A 194 -6.63 4.16 -10.29
N ARG A 195 -7.31 3.46 -9.37
CA ARG A 195 -6.90 3.33 -7.97
C ARG A 195 -5.51 2.72 -7.82
N ILE A 196 -5.23 1.63 -8.53
CA ILE A 196 -3.94 0.93 -8.45
C ILE A 196 -2.81 1.78 -9.05
N LEU A 197 -3.04 2.47 -10.16
CA LEU A 197 -2.03 3.35 -10.77
C LEU A 197 -1.77 4.59 -9.90
N ALA A 198 -2.81 5.16 -9.29
CA ALA A 198 -2.67 6.30 -8.37
C ALA A 198 -1.95 5.93 -7.05
N PHE A 199 -1.93 4.66 -6.68
CA PHE A 199 -1.32 4.19 -5.43
C PHE A 199 0.19 4.42 -5.36
N ASP A 200 0.93 4.09 -6.43
CA ASP A 200 2.39 4.29 -6.52
C ASP A 200 2.75 4.60 -7.98
N HIS A 201 3.36 5.76 -8.22
CA HIS A 201 3.70 6.25 -9.57
C HIS A 201 4.65 5.33 -10.35
N ARG A 202 5.32 4.38 -9.68
CA ARG A 202 6.17 3.37 -10.31
C ARG A 202 5.38 2.16 -10.81
N ILE A 203 4.09 2.07 -10.49
CA ILE A 203 3.20 1.06 -11.04
C ILE A 203 2.86 1.44 -12.47
N GLN A 204 3.08 0.50 -13.39
CA GLN A 204 2.83 0.68 -14.81
C GLN A 204 1.94 -0.43 -15.34
N GLU A 205 1.18 -0.10 -16.38
CA GLU A 205 0.39 -1.07 -17.12
C GLU A 205 1.27 -1.78 -18.16
N VAL A 206 1.27 -3.11 -18.11
CA VAL A 206 2.00 -3.97 -19.05
C VAL A 206 1.01 -4.88 -19.76
N SER A 207 0.93 -4.73 -21.08
CA SER A 207 0.13 -5.61 -21.94
C SER A 207 0.81 -6.96 -22.14
N LYS A 208 0.04 -8.04 -22.01
CA LYS A 208 0.40 -9.41 -22.40
C LYS A 208 -0.60 -9.93 -23.43
N GLN A 209 -0.28 -11.04 -24.07
CA GLN A 209 -1.05 -11.58 -25.21
C GLN A 209 -2.56 -11.73 -24.93
N ASN A 210 -2.95 -12.08 -23.69
CA ASN A 210 -4.35 -12.25 -23.26
C ASN A 210 -4.65 -11.67 -21.87
N SER A 211 -3.82 -10.74 -21.40
CA SER A 211 -4.00 -10.12 -20.09
C SER A 211 -3.36 -8.76 -20.02
N VAL A 212 -3.83 -7.95 -19.07
CA VAL A 212 -3.24 -6.65 -18.77
C VAL A 212 -2.85 -6.68 -17.32
N ALA A 213 -1.57 -6.45 -17.03
CA ALA A 213 -1.06 -6.55 -15.68
C ALA A 213 -0.52 -5.19 -15.20
N LEU A 214 -0.75 -4.87 -13.94
CA LEU A 214 -0.26 -3.67 -13.28
C LEU A 214 0.94 -4.05 -12.42
N HIS A 215 2.11 -3.50 -12.72
CA HIS A 215 3.40 -3.95 -12.20
C HIS A 215 4.18 -2.79 -11.60
N ARG A 216 4.84 -3.00 -10.46
CA ARG A 216 5.94 -2.14 -10.01
C ARG A 216 7.27 -2.77 -10.41
N GLY A 217 7.92 -2.25 -11.45
CA GLY A 217 9.17 -2.81 -11.99
C GLY A 217 9.02 -4.21 -12.61
N LYS A 218 10.13 -4.96 -12.69
CA LYS A 218 10.19 -6.22 -13.47
C LYS A 218 9.55 -7.44 -12.79
N SER A 219 9.40 -7.47 -11.47
CA SER A 219 9.13 -8.72 -10.73
C SER A 219 7.90 -8.73 -9.82
N LEU A 220 7.22 -7.60 -9.62
CA LEU A 220 6.14 -7.47 -8.64
C LEU A 220 4.82 -7.03 -9.29
N PRO A 221 4.03 -7.97 -9.83
CA PRO A 221 2.67 -7.68 -10.26
C PRO A 221 1.80 -7.34 -9.04
N VAL A 222 1.07 -6.25 -9.13
CA VAL A 222 0.07 -5.80 -8.13
C VAL A 222 -1.28 -6.40 -8.48
N ALA A 223 -1.63 -6.35 -9.77
CA ALA A 223 -2.88 -6.86 -10.29
C ALA A 223 -2.73 -7.39 -11.72
N GLU A 224 -3.67 -8.25 -12.14
CA GLU A 224 -3.78 -8.69 -13.53
C GLU A 224 -5.25 -8.86 -13.94
N PHE A 225 -5.66 -8.14 -14.98
CA PHE A 225 -6.96 -8.22 -15.62
C PHE A 225 -6.98 -9.32 -16.69
N LYS A 226 -8.01 -10.16 -16.67
CA LYS A 226 -8.24 -11.22 -17.66
C LYS A 226 -9.72 -11.37 -18.00
N TYR A 227 -9.98 -11.94 -19.16
CA TYR A 227 -11.30 -12.33 -19.63
C TYR A 227 -11.27 -13.79 -20.07
N ASP A 228 -12.20 -14.59 -19.55
CA ASP A 228 -12.43 -15.98 -19.95
C ASP A 228 -13.42 -15.99 -21.12
N LYS A 229 -12.92 -16.19 -22.34
CA LYS A 229 -13.76 -16.22 -23.55
C LYS A 229 -14.77 -17.36 -23.55
N GLU A 230 -14.44 -18.50 -22.94
CA GLU A 230 -15.34 -19.66 -22.94
C GLU A 230 -16.56 -19.44 -22.04
N LYS A 231 -16.38 -18.64 -20.98
CA LYS A 231 -17.41 -18.38 -19.98
C LYS A 231 -18.03 -17.00 -20.10
N GLU A 232 -17.46 -16.17 -20.95
CA GLU A 232 -17.79 -14.74 -21.07
C GLU A 232 -17.67 -14.02 -19.73
N GLU A 233 -16.67 -14.39 -18.94
CA GLU A 233 -16.49 -13.91 -17.57
C GLU A 233 -15.21 -13.10 -17.42
N THR A 234 -15.33 -11.96 -16.75
CA THR A 234 -14.19 -11.12 -16.37
C THR A 234 -13.71 -11.49 -14.99
N PHE A 235 -12.39 -11.56 -14.81
CA PHE A 235 -11.82 -11.81 -13.50
C PHE A 235 -10.52 -11.03 -13.30
N LEU A 236 -10.25 -10.77 -12.03
CA LEU A 236 -9.11 -10.01 -11.56
C LEU A 236 -8.22 -10.90 -10.71
N TYR A 237 -6.91 -10.85 -10.94
CA TYR A 237 -5.95 -11.37 -9.98
C TYR A 237 -5.43 -10.25 -9.09
N LEU A 238 -5.51 -10.45 -7.76
CA LEU A 238 -4.85 -9.63 -6.75
C LEU A 238 -4.01 -10.50 -5.82
N PHE A 239 -3.01 -9.90 -5.18
CA PHE A 239 -2.23 -10.57 -4.15
C PHE A 239 -2.84 -10.27 -2.79
N LEU A 240 -3.51 -11.27 -2.21
CA LEU A 240 -4.29 -11.10 -0.99
C LEU A 240 -3.63 -11.80 0.20
N PRO A 241 -3.83 -11.29 1.44
CA PRO A 241 -3.33 -11.96 2.62
C PRO A 241 -4.03 -13.31 2.80
N PHE A 242 -3.25 -14.34 3.14
CA PHE A 242 -3.75 -15.69 3.39
C PHE A 242 -2.96 -16.33 4.54
N GLN A 243 -3.65 -16.81 5.58
CA GLN A 243 -3.00 -17.49 6.69
C GLN A 243 -3.16 -19.01 6.57
N LYS A 244 -2.05 -19.75 6.51
CA LYS A 244 -2.09 -21.23 6.59
C LYS A 244 -2.40 -21.68 8.01
N SER A 245 -3.22 -22.71 8.12
CA SER A 245 -3.73 -23.29 9.37
C SER A 245 -2.68 -23.90 10.31
N ARG A 246 -1.46 -24.18 9.83
CA ARG A 246 -0.42 -24.91 10.58
C ARG A 246 0.77 -24.06 11.06
N GLY A 247 0.56 -22.79 11.37
CA GLY A 247 1.54 -21.98 12.08
C GLY A 247 1.09 -20.53 12.33
N ARG A 248 1.71 -19.88 13.32
CA ARG A 248 1.57 -18.42 13.57
C ARG A 248 2.23 -17.55 12.47
N ARG A 249 2.77 -18.16 11.40
CA ARG A 249 3.35 -17.44 10.27
C ARG A 249 2.30 -17.26 9.18
N LEU A 250 1.89 -16.02 8.97
CA LEU A 250 1.17 -15.59 7.77
C LEU A 250 1.99 -16.03 6.55
N ILE A 251 1.42 -16.83 5.66
CA ILE A 251 2.09 -17.07 4.38
C ILE A 251 1.87 -15.81 3.54
N SER A 252 2.96 -15.19 3.18
CA SER A 252 2.97 -13.96 2.40
C SER A 252 2.23 -14.18 1.08
N ARG A 253 1.07 -13.52 1.00
CA ARG A 253 0.38 -13.05 -0.20
C ARG A 253 0.28 -14.05 -1.34
N ILE A 254 -0.87 -14.69 -1.42
CA ILE A 254 -1.16 -15.65 -2.47
C ILE A 254 -1.92 -14.93 -3.57
N LYS A 255 -1.55 -15.22 -4.82
CA LYS A 255 -2.30 -14.72 -5.98
C LYS A 255 -3.71 -15.28 -5.90
N ALA A 256 -4.71 -14.41 -5.77
CA ALA A 256 -6.10 -14.76 -5.68
C ALA A 256 -6.81 -14.34 -6.96
N LYS A 257 -7.56 -15.26 -7.57
CA LYS A 257 -8.53 -15.01 -8.63
C LYS A 257 -9.82 -14.50 -7.99
N ILE A 258 -10.32 -13.39 -8.48
CA ILE A 258 -11.51 -12.71 -7.96
C ILE A 258 -12.53 -12.66 -9.08
N TRP A 259 -13.71 -13.21 -8.80
CA TRP A 259 -14.86 -13.16 -9.68
C TRP A 259 -15.74 -11.98 -9.32
N LEU A 260 -16.24 -11.30 -10.35
CA LEU A 260 -16.92 -10.02 -10.22
C LEU A 260 -18.33 -10.09 -10.83
N SER A 261 -19.23 -9.30 -10.25
CA SER A 261 -20.50 -8.92 -10.86
C SER A 261 -20.72 -7.44 -10.58
N GLY A 262 -20.33 -6.59 -11.53
CA GLY A 262 -20.19 -5.15 -11.30
C GLY A 262 -19.16 -4.90 -10.21
N GLN A 263 -19.57 -4.24 -9.12
CA GLN A 263 -18.68 -3.95 -7.98
C GLN A 263 -18.62 -5.08 -6.95
N ASN A 264 -19.55 -6.04 -7.02
CA ASN A 264 -19.66 -7.10 -6.04
C ASN A 264 -18.67 -8.21 -6.35
N VAL A 265 -18.02 -8.73 -5.31
CA VAL A 265 -17.17 -9.91 -5.39
C VAL A 265 -18.02 -11.13 -5.05
N THR A 266 -18.09 -12.09 -5.97
CA THR A 266 -18.88 -13.31 -5.73
C THR A 266 -18.02 -14.37 -5.06
N ASP A 267 -16.83 -14.61 -5.61
CA ASP A 267 -15.93 -15.70 -5.23
C ASP A 267 -14.46 -15.23 -5.27
N ILE A 268 -13.64 -15.84 -4.40
CA ILE A 268 -12.21 -15.59 -4.26
C ILE A 268 -11.49 -16.93 -4.20
N GLY A 269 -10.68 -17.23 -5.20
CA GLY A 269 -9.97 -18.50 -5.33
C GLY A 269 -8.46 -18.29 -5.29
N PHE A 270 -7.78 -18.98 -4.39
CA PHE A 270 -6.33 -18.83 -4.21
C PHE A 270 -5.54 -19.75 -5.14
N VAL A 271 -4.52 -19.20 -5.80
CA VAL A 271 -3.63 -19.91 -6.73
C VAL A 271 -2.35 -20.28 -5.98
N PHE A 272 -2.31 -21.48 -5.42
CA PHE A 272 -1.14 -21.98 -4.68
C PHE A 272 -0.05 -22.56 -5.59
N HIS A 273 -0.40 -22.92 -6.82
CA HIS A 273 0.51 -23.50 -7.81
C HIS A 273 0.23 -22.88 -9.20
N PRO A 274 1.24 -22.63 -10.06
CA PRO A 274 1.03 -21.97 -11.36
C PRO A 274 0.05 -22.68 -12.30
N ARG A 275 -0.11 -24.01 -12.15
CA ARG A 275 -1.05 -24.83 -12.93
C ARG A 275 -2.45 -24.90 -12.33
N MET A 276 -2.63 -24.40 -11.10
CA MET A 276 -3.92 -24.39 -10.42
C MET A 276 -4.80 -23.30 -11.02
N ASN A 277 -6.02 -23.66 -11.41
CA ASN A 277 -7.04 -22.72 -11.83
C ASN A 277 -8.25 -22.89 -10.91
N PRO A 278 -8.44 -21.99 -9.93
CA PRO A 278 -9.50 -22.16 -8.97
C PRO A 278 -10.87 -22.11 -9.65
N ILE A 279 -11.82 -22.87 -9.10
CA ILE A 279 -13.19 -23.00 -9.61
C ILE A 279 -14.18 -22.46 -8.57
N THR A 280 -15.26 -21.86 -9.04
CA THR A 280 -16.34 -21.30 -8.20
C THR A 280 -17.19 -22.41 -7.57
N HIS A 281 -17.95 -22.03 -6.55
CA HIS A 281 -18.97 -22.91 -5.96
C HIS A 281 -19.99 -23.40 -7.00
N LYS A 282 -20.42 -22.52 -7.92
CA LYS A 282 -21.38 -22.86 -8.96
C LYS A 282 -20.84 -23.93 -9.89
N GLU A 283 -19.59 -23.78 -10.33
CA GLU A 283 -18.93 -24.75 -11.21
C GLU A 283 -18.75 -26.11 -10.54
N TRP A 284 -18.40 -26.11 -9.26
CA TRP A 284 -18.28 -27.31 -8.44
C TRP A 284 -19.58 -28.11 -8.38
N ILE A 285 -20.70 -27.43 -8.07
CA ILE A 285 -22.03 -28.06 -8.00
C ILE A 285 -22.42 -28.64 -9.36
N GLN A 286 -22.16 -27.89 -10.44
CA GLN A 286 -22.51 -28.30 -11.79
C GLN A 286 -21.64 -29.44 -12.32
N GLY A 287 -20.51 -29.75 -11.70
CA GLY A 287 -19.60 -30.83 -12.11
C GLY A 287 -18.93 -30.58 -13.47
N LYS A 288 -18.92 -29.32 -13.94
CA LYS A 288 -18.40 -28.95 -15.25
C LYS A 288 -16.88 -28.98 -15.34
N LYS A 289 -16.18 -28.78 -14.20
CA LYS A 289 -14.73 -28.93 -14.07
C LYS A 289 -14.43 -29.64 -12.76
N PHE A 290 -13.78 -30.80 -12.83
CA PHE A 290 -13.16 -31.42 -11.67
C PHE A 290 -11.82 -30.75 -11.41
N CYS A 291 -11.42 -30.65 -10.13
CA CYS A 291 -10.02 -30.44 -9.83
C CYS A 291 -9.29 -31.74 -10.21
N GLN A 292 -8.84 -31.84 -11.47
CA GLN A 292 -8.22 -33.06 -12.03
C GLN A 292 -6.80 -33.29 -11.49
N GLU A 293 -6.27 -32.37 -10.69
CA GLU A 293 -5.02 -32.61 -9.98
C GLU A 293 -5.25 -33.69 -8.90
N LYS A 294 -4.85 -34.93 -9.22
CA LYS A 294 -4.85 -36.07 -8.27
C LYS A 294 -4.22 -35.71 -6.92
N THR A 295 -3.25 -34.79 -6.92
CA THR A 295 -2.62 -34.23 -5.71
C THR A 295 -3.59 -33.49 -4.81
N VAL A 296 -4.50 -32.68 -5.37
CA VAL A 296 -5.55 -31.99 -4.62
C VAL A 296 -6.56 -32.98 -4.06
N ILE A 297 -7.07 -33.90 -4.89
CA ILE A 297 -8.05 -34.90 -4.47
C ILE A 297 -7.47 -35.76 -3.33
N ARG A 298 -6.20 -36.18 -3.46
CA ARG A 298 -5.50 -36.91 -2.40
C ARG A 298 -5.34 -36.08 -1.13
N ALA A 299 -5.07 -34.77 -1.24
CA ALA A 299 -5.02 -33.89 -0.08
C ALA A 299 -6.39 -33.82 0.62
N TRP A 300 -7.48 -33.72 -0.15
CA TRP A 300 -8.84 -33.71 0.38
C TRP A 300 -9.21 -35.02 1.06
N ILE A 301 -8.86 -36.16 0.48
CA ILE A 301 -9.06 -37.47 1.11
C ILE A 301 -8.23 -37.58 2.39
N LYS A 302 -6.94 -37.22 2.34
CA LYS A 302 -6.02 -37.26 3.49
C LYS A 302 -6.51 -36.41 4.67
N HIS A 303 -7.15 -35.29 4.39
CA HIS A 303 -7.67 -34.38 5.40
C HIS A 303 -9.13 -34.67 5.80
N GLY A 304 -9.70 -35.80 5.36
CA GLY A 304 -11.06 -36.22 5.70
C GLY A 304 -12.15 -35.35 5.08
N VAL A 305 -11.82 -34.53 4.09
CA VAL A 305 -12.79 -33.76 3.31
C VAL A 305 -13.57 -34.71 2.39
N LEU A 306 -12.89 -35.68 1.79
CA LEU A 306 -13.51 -36.73 0.98
C LEU A 306 -13.22 -38.10 1.60
N SER A 307 -14.12 -39.06 1.44
CA SER A 307 -13.87 -40.46 1.76
C SER A 307 -13.23 -41.18 0.57
N SER A 308 -13.62 -40.84 -0.65
CA SER A 308 -12.95 -41.30 -1.88
C SER A 308 -13.14 -40.31 -3.04
N GLU A 309 -12.57 -40.62 -4.21
CA GLU A 309 -12.75 -39.81 -5.42
C GLU A 309 -14.20 -39.88 -5.95
N GLU A 310 -14.91 -40.97 -5.68
CA GLU A 310 -16.29 -41.23 -6.07
C GLU A 310 -17.27 -40.25 -5.41
N ASP A 311 -16.95 -39.71 -4.24
CA ASP A 311 -17.75 -38.67 -3.58
C ASP A 311 -17.91 -37.42 -4.48
N LEU A 312 -16.94 -37.16 -5.37
CA LEU A 312 -16.99 -36.06 -6.34
C LEU A 312 -18.04 -36.25 -7.43
N LYS A 313 -18.44 -37.50 -7.70
CA LYS A 313 -19.46 -37.81 -8.70
C LYS A 313 -20.86 -37.53 -8.13
N MET A 314 -21.05 -37.62 -6.82
CA MET A 314 -22.35 -37.48 -6.15
C MET A 314 -22.72 -36.01 -5.87
N PRO A 315 -23.79 -35.43 -6.46
CA PRO A 315 -24.18 -34.04 -6.23
C PRO A 315 -24.51 -33.71 -4.76
N GLY A 316 -25.08 -34.67 -4.02
CA GLY A 316 -25.42 -34.50 -2.60
C GLY A 316 -24.18 -34.35 -1.71
N LYS A 317 -23.15 -35.19 -1.93
CA LYS A 317 -21.85 -35.09 -1.26
C LYS A 317 -21.15 -33.78 -1.61
N ARG A 318 -21.15 -33.38 -2.89
CA ARG A 318 -20.60 -32.08 -3.31
C ARG A 318 -21.24 -30.90 -2.57
N ARG A 319 -22.56 -30.93 -2.36
CA ARG A 319 -23.28 -29.92 -1.57
C ARG A 319 -22.91 -29.93 -0.09
N TYR A 320 -22.78 -31.11 0.52
CA TYR A 320 -22.37 -31.27 1.92
C TYR A 320 -20.98 -30.65 2.19
N LEU A 321 -20.05 -30.79 1.25
CA LEU A 321 -18.70 -30.22 1.36
C LEU A 321 -18.67 -28.69 1.33
N LEU A 322 -19.66 -28.05 0.68
CA LEU A 322 -19.80 -26.60 0.69
C LEU A 322 -20.24 -26.07 2.06
N GLY A 323 -21.03 -26.87 2.80
CA GLY A 323 -21.42 -26.59 4.17
C GLY A 323 -20.24 -26.65 5.13
N ASN A 324 -19.33 -27.60 4.91
CA ASN A 324 -18.12 -27.82 5.72
C ASN A 324 -16.84 -27.24 5.09
N TYR A 325 -16.99 -26.21 4.25
CA TYR A 325 -15.88 -25.55 3.58
C TYR A 325 -14.79 -25.14 4.58
N ASN A 326 -13.55 -25.52 4.31
CA ASN A 326 -12.41 -25.14 5.15
C ASN A 326 -11.17 -24.81 4.29
N TRP A 327 -10.09 -24.41 4.95
CA TRP A 327 -8.84 -23.99 4.29
C TRP A 327 -8.24 -25.08 3.36
N VAL A 328 -8.49 -26.36 3.64
CA VAL A 328 -8.02 -27.48 2.79
C VAL A 328 -8.74 -27.45 1.44
N THR A 329 -10.02 -27.10 1.43
CA THR A 329 -10.78 -26.94 0.18
C THR A 329 -10.28 -25.75 -0.64
N ALA A 330 -9.89 -24.65 0.01
CA ALA A 330 -9.25 -23.51 -0.66
C ALA A 330 -7.89 -23.86 -1.26
N GLU A 331 -7.04 -24.58 -0.52
CA GLU A 331 -5.75 -25.10 -1.01
C GLU A 331 -5.92 -26.06 -2.19
N GLY A 332 -7.08 -26.71 -2.30
CA GLY A 332 -7.44 -27.53 -3.45
C GLY A 332 -8.02 -26.75 -4.64
N GLY A 333 -8.02 -25.43 -4.62
CA GLY A 333 -8.50 -24.61 -5.72
C GLY A 333 -10.03 -24.46 -5.77
N LEU A 334 -10.77 -24.79 -4.72
CA LEU A 334 -12.17 -24.38 -4.62
C LEU A 334 -12.22 -22.92 -4.13
N ALA A 335 -12.87 -22.03 -4.87
CA ALA A 335 -13.01 -20.63 -4.47
C ALA A 335 -13.92 -20.47 -3.23
N LEU A 336 -13.65 -19.44 -2.45
CA LEU A 336 -14.43 -18.99 -1.30
C LEU A 336 -15.46 -17.96 -1.74
N PRO A 337 -16.73 -18.05 -1.30
CA PRO A 337 -17.64 -16.92 -1.39
C PRO A 337 -17.05 -15.72 -0.64
N ALA A 338 -17.20 -14.52 -1.17
CA ALA A 338 -16.61 -13.30 -0.60
C ALA A 338 -16.90 -13.16 0.91
N LYS A 339 -18.14 -13.45 1.32
CA LYS A 339 -18.52 -13.41 2.73
C LYS A 339 -17.72 -14.37 3.62
N LYS A 340 -17.48 -15.61 3.16
CA LYS A 340 -16.67 -16.58 3.91
C LYS A 340 -15.20 -16.14 3.99
N TYR A 341 -14.68 -15.48 2.96
CA TYR A 341 -13.33 -14.91 3.02
C TYR A 341 -13.26 -13.74 4.01
N GLU A 342 -14.25 -12.85 4.03
CA GLU A 342 -14.36 -11.77 5.02
C GLU A 342 -14.36 -12.33 6.45
N ASP A 343 -15.20 -13.33 6.72
CA ASP A 343 -15.30 -13.97 8.04
C ASP A 343 -13.95 -14.61 8.44
N HIS A 344 -13.24 -15.21 7.48
CA HIS A 344 -11.89 -15.72 7.69
C HIS A 344 -10.91 -14.61 8.08
N LEU A 345 -10.88 -13.49 7.35
CA LEU A 345 -10.00 -12.37 7.69
C LEU A 345 -10.28 -11.81 9.08
N LYS A 346 -11.56 -11.74 9.49
CA LYS A 346 -11.97 -11.29 10.82
C LYS A 346 -11.55 -12.27 11.92
N LEU A 347 -11.71 -13.56 11.69
CA LEU A 347 -11.31 -14.61 12.65
C LEU A 347 -9.83 -14.51 13.03
N TYR A 348 -8.98 -14.12 12.07
CA TYR A 348 -7.54 -13.98 12.25
C TYR A 348 -7.07 -12.54 12.54
N ASN A 349 -7.98 -11.62 12.84
CA ASN A 349 -7.68 -10.20 13.10
C ASN A 349 -6.91 -9.49 11.97
N ILE A 350 -7.06 -9.96 10.73
CA ILE A 350 -6.49 -9.31 9.54
C ILE A 350 -7.39 -8.15 9.12
N LEU A 351 -8.71 -8.32 9.27
CA LEU A 351 -9.73 -7.32 9.01
C LEU A 351 -10.47 -6.97 10.31
N PRO A 352 -10.68 -5.68 10.65
CA PRO A 352 -11.47 -5.30 11.82
C PRO A 352 -12.88 -5.91 11.78
N LYS A 353 -13.45 -6.25 12.95
CA LYS A 353 -14.79 -6.85 13.02
C LYS A 353 -15.88 -6.00 12.35
N SER A 354 -15.73 -4.66 12.41
CA SER A 354 -16.64 -3.68 11.82
C SER A 354 -16.44 -3.45 10.32
N ALA A 355 -15.31 -3.86 9.75
CA ALA A 355 -15.03 -3.65 8.33
C ALA A 355 -15.67 -4.72 7.44
N THR A 356 -15.92 -4.40 6.18
CA THR A 356 -16.48 -5.31 5.17
C THR A 356 -15.49 -5.56 4.05
N CYS A 357 -15.63 -6.69 3.36
CA CYS A 357 -14.79 -7.01 2.21
C CYS A 357 -15.63 -7.68 1.12
N GLN A 358 -16.67 -6.97 0.67
CA GLN A 358 -17.69 -7.50 -0.24
C GLN A 358 -17.66 -6.84 -1.61
N THR A 359 -17.10 -5.63 -1.67
CA THR A 359 -16.85 -4.96 -2.94
C THR A 359 -15.43 -5.25 -3.41
N VAL A 360 -15.24 -5.13 -4.71
CA VAL A 360 -13.93 -5.24 -5.31
C VAL A 360 -13.00 -4.10 -4.87
N TYR A 361 -13.55 -2.95 -4.47
CA TYR A 361 -12.78 -1.84 -3.93
C TYR A 361 -12.18 -2.19 -2.57
N ASP A 362 -12.97 -2.79 -1.67
CA ASP A 362 -12.49 -3.24 -0.36
C ASP A 362 -11.32 -4.24 -0.53
N ILE A 363 -11.47 -5.17 -1.48
CA ILE A 363 -10.47 -6.19 -1.77
C ILE A 363 -9.22 -5.57 -2.43
N ALA A 364 -9.39 -4.59 -3.32
CA ALA A 364 -8.29 -3.86 -3.94
C ALA A 364 -7.50 -3.05 -2.91
N ASP A 365 -8.17 -2.33 -2.02
CA ASP A 365 -7.55 -1.56 -0.95
C ASP A 365 -6.80 -2.47 0.04
N LEU A 366 -7.38 -3.63 0.36
CA LEU A 366 -6.69 -4.67 1.14
C LEU A 366 -5.42 -5.16 0.44
N ALA A 367 -5.49 -5.44 -0.87
CA ALA A 367 -4.34 -5.86 -1.67
C ALA A 367 -3.25 -4.79 -1.73
N LEU A 368 -3.63 -3.52 -1.89
CA LEU A 368 -2.71 -2.38 -1.96
C LEU A 368 -2.04 -2.11 -0.61
N ASN A 369 -2.79 -2.18 0.49
CA ASN A 369 -2.23 -2.07 1.84
C ASN A 369 -1.21 -3.18 2.11
N GLU A 370 -1.51 -4.41 1.66
CA GLU A 370 -0.56 -5.51 1.71
C GLU A 370 0.65 -5.26 0.82
N PHE A 371 0.45 -4.80 -0.40
CA PHE A 371 1.54 -4.42 -1.29
C PHE A 371 2.46 -3.36 -0.67
N ALA A 372 1.90 -2.33 -0.02
CA ALA A 372 2.63 -1.29 0.71
C ALA A 372 3.55 -1.86 1.79
N LYS A 373 3.08 -2.85 2.55
CA LYS A 373 3.89 -3.52 3.57
C LYS A 373 5.12 -4.22 2.95
N LYS A 374 5.02 -4.75 1.71
CA LYS A 374 6.21 -5.30 0.98
C LYS A 374 7.14 -4.22 0.50
N ALA A 375 6.56 -3.14 -0.02
CA ALA A 375 7.31 -2.06 -0.64
C ALA A 375 8.35 -1.46 0.31
N ARG A 376 8.11 -1.61 1.63
CA ARG A 376 8.89 -1.12 2.76
C ARG A 376 9.83 -2.17 3.38
N SER A 377 9.75 -3.43 2.94
CA SER A 377 10.59 -4.56 3.41
C SER A 377 11.59 -4.95 2.33
#